data_AF-A0A3R6RI43-F1
#
_entry.id   AF-A0A3R6RI43-F1
#
_cell.length_a   1.000
_cell.length_b   1.000
_cell.length_c   1.000
_cell.angle_alpha   90.00
_cell.angle_beta   90.00
_cell.angle_gamma   90.00
#
_symmetry.space_group_name_H-M   'P 1'
#
loop_
_entity.id
_entity.type
_entity.pdbx_description
1 polymer ?
#
loop_
_entity_poly.entity_id
_entity_poly.type
_entity_poly.pdbx_seq_one_letter_code
_entity_poly.pdbx_strand_id
1 'polypeptide(L)'
;MKQTILLIIMTMFFTGSMAWSRTITVKISNIRGDNGMILVMAQSGKESKPVYGMAKPEKGEATVTLENVEWEQFDLSVFHDENGNHKMDFTDDHKPAEGYVMKNCKTQKEEETVKLKLYYPSSE
;
A
#
# COMPACT_ATOMS: atom_id res chain seq x y z
N MET A 1 5.85 20.50 -64.00
CA MET A 1 5.83 19.45 -62.96
C MET A 1 7.06 19.61 -62.08
N LYS A 2 6.88 19.83 -60.78
CA LYS A 2 7.73 19.35 -59.67
C LYS A 2 7.19 20.01 -58.41
N GLN A 3 6.26 19.32 -57.76
CA GLN A 3 5.78 19.68 -56.43
C GLN A 3 6.98 19.58 -55.49
N THR A 4 7.39 20.69 -54.90
CA THR A 4 8.36 20.69 -53.80
C THR A 4 7.65 20.13 -52.58
N ILE A 5 7.85 18.85 -52.32
CA ILE A 5 7.34 18.16 -51.13
C ILE A 5 8.11 18.70 -49.93
N LEU A 6 7.44 19.49 -49.10
CA LEU A 6 7.93 19.93 -47.80
C LEU A 6 7.80 18.75 -46.82
N LEU A 7 8.91 18.09 -46.49
CA LEU A 7 8.95 17.06 -45.44
C LEU A 7 8.87 17.75 -44.07
N ILE A 8 7.71 17.67 -43.42
CA ILE A 8 7.56 18.02 -42.00
C ILE A 8 8.02 16.81 -41.19
N ILE A 9 9.23 16.87 -40.64
CA ILE A 9 9.71 15.89 -39.67
C ILE A 9 9.05 16.23 -38.33
N MET A 10 7.93 15.59 -38.02
CA MET A 10 7.26 15.69 -36.74
C MET A 10 8.00 14.80 -35.73
N THR A 11 9.04 15.35 -35.09
CA THR A 11 9.68 14.71 -33.94
C THR A 11 8.68 14.63 -32.79
N MET A 12 8.00 13.49 -32.66
CA MET A 12 7.33 13.11 -31.41
C MET A 12 8.39 12.99 -30.31
N PHE A 13 8.58 14.05 -29.54
CA PHE A 13 9.21 13.94 -28.24
C PHE A 13 8.26 13.15 -27.34
N PHE A 14 8.40 11.82 -27.35
CA PHE A 14 7.82 10.98 -26.32
C PHE A 14 8.63 11.23 -25.04
N THR A 15 8.29 12.30 -24.33
CA THR A 15 8.74 12.46 -22.96
C THR A 15 8.01 11.37 -22.16
N GLY A 16 8.68 10.22 -21.99
CA GLY A 16 8.25 9.27 -20.98
C GLY A 16 8.32 10.00 -19.66
N SER A 17 7.17 10.29 -19.07
CA SER A 17 7.12 10.79 -17.69
C SER A 17 7.86 9.75 -16.86
N MET A 18 9.03 10.10 -16.32
CA MET A 18 9.61 9.29 -15.25
C MET A 18 8.58 9.33 -14.12
N ALA A 19 7.80 8.25 -13.97
CA ALA A 19 6.90 8.11 -12.86
C ALA A 19 7.77 8.00 -11.60
N TRP A 20 7.88 9.10 -10.86
CA TRP A 20 8.52 9.10 -9.56
C TRP A 20 7.65 8.27 -8.62
N SER A 21 8.13 7.08 -8.30
CA SER A 21 7.44 6.16 -7.42
C SER A 21 8.29 5.91 -6.18
N ARG A 22 7.61 5.61 -5.07
CA ARG A 22 8.25 5.45 -3.75
C ARG A 22 8.10 4.02 -3.28
N THR A 23 9.08 3.58 -2.52
CA THR A 23 9.08 2.32 -1.79
C THR A 23 8.77 2.60 -0.33
N ILE A 24 7.64 2.05 0.15
CA ILE A 24 7.20 2.20 1.53
C ILE A 24 7.39 0.86 2.25
N THR A 25 8.32 0.82 3.21
CA THR A 25 8.49 -0.34 4.09
C THR A 25 7.65 -0.15 5.35
N VAL A 26 6.62 -0.97 5.52
CA VAL A 26 5.77 -0.97 6.71
C VAL A 26 6.26 -2.04 7.67
N LYS A 27 6.66 -1.63 8.88
CA LYS A 27 7.03 -2.54 9.98
C LYS A 27 5.88 -2.59 10.98
N ILE A 28 5.31 -3.76 11.16
CA ILE A 28 4.12 -4.00 11.96
C ILE A 28 4.52 -4.79 13.21
N SER A 29 3.97 -4.41 14.35
CA SER A 29 4.17 -5.05 15.65
C SER A 29 2.84 -5.32 16.34
N ASN A 30 2.91 -6.06 17.45
CA ASN A 30 1.76 -6.46 18.26
C ASN A 30 0.79 -7.39 17.50
N ILE A 31 1.32 -8.28 16.66
CA ILE A 31 0.51 -9.26 15.94
C ILE A 31 0.20 -10.45 16.85
N ARG A 32 -1.06 -10.85 16.90
CA ARG A 32 -1.53 -12.02 17.63
C ARG A 32 -1.24 -13.30 16.85
N GLY A 33 -0.40 -14.17 17.39
CA GLY A 33 -0.08 -15.45 16.74
C GLY A 33 0.71 -15.29 15.43
N ASP A 34 0.84 -16.38 14.70
CA ASP A 34 1.63 -16.52 13.46
C ASP A 34 0.85 -17.15 12.30
N ASN A 35 -0.47 -17.34 12.47
CA ASN A 35 -1.36 -17.84 11.43
C ASN A 35 -1.68 -16.74 10.41
N GLY A 36 -2.05 -17.16 9.20
CA GLY A 36 -2.59 -16.22 8.20
C GLY A 36 -1.56 -15.23 7.64
N MET A 37 -2.01 -14.03 7.30
CA MET A 37 -1.23 -12.99 6.61
C MET A 37 -1.48 -11.59 7.19
N ILE A 38 -0.47 -10.74 7.19
CA ILE A 38 -0.64 -9.29 7.31
C ILE A 38 -0.87 -8.70 5.93
N LEU A 39 -1.99 -8.03 5.74
CA LEU A 39 -2.37 -7.35 4.52
C LEU A 39 -2.21 -5.84 4.71
N VAL A 40 -1.51 -5.20 3.79
CA VAL A 40 -1.27 -3.75 3.80
C VAL A 40 -1.75 -3.17 2.48
N MET A 41 -2.47 -2.06 2.57
CA MET A 41 -2.93 -1.26 1.44
C MET A 41 -2.48 0.18 1.63
N ALA A 42 -1.92 0.79 0.58
CA ALA A 42 -1.77 2.23 0.45
C ALA A 42 -2.74 2.77 -0.60
N GLN A 43 -3.44 3.87 -0.28
CA GLN A 43 -4.36 4.53 -1.21
C GLN A 43 -4.36 6.04 -0.98
N SER A 44 -4.41 6.84 -2.06
CA SER A 44 -4.57 8.30 -2.01
C SER A 44 -5.97 8.71 -2.47
N GLY A 45 -6.93 8.73 -1.54
CA GLY A 45 -8.32 9.01 -1.86
C GLY A 45 -9.00 7.92 -2.70
N LYS A 46 -10.33 8.01 -2.81
CA LYS A 46 -11.19 6.91 -3.29
C LYS A 46 -10.95 6.46 -4.73
N GLU A 47 -10.55 7.40 -5.60
CA GLU A 47 -10.39 7.13 -7.04
C GLU A 47 -8.99 6.59 -7.39
N SER A 48 -8.03 6.66 -6.46
CA SER A 48 -6.69 6.14 -6.73
C SER A 48 -6.68 4.62 -6.73
N LYS A 49 -5.93 4.03 -7.67
CA LYS A 49 -5.69 2.59 -7.70
C LYS A 49 -4.83 2.22 -6.48
N PRO A 50 -5.31 1.37 -5.55
CA PRO A 50 -4.54 1.03 -4.37
C PRO A 50 -3.28 0.21 -4.70
N VAL A 51 -2.26 0.36 -3.86
CA VAL A 51 -1.06 -0.50 -3.84
C VAL A 51 -1.16 -1.46 -2.67
N TYR A 52 -0.96 -2.75 -2.93
CA TYR A 52 -1.07 -3.81 -1.92
C TYR A 52 0.25 -4.48 -1.66
N GLY A 53 0.40 -5.00 -0.44
CA GLY A 53 1.49 -5.88 -0.05
C GLY A 53 1.04 -6.80 1.07
N MET A 54 1.76 -7.91 1.24
CA MET A 54 1.45 -8.88 2.28
C MET A 54 2.71 -9.55 2.81
N ALA A 55 2.67 -9.97 4.07
CA ALA A 55 3.73 -10.77 4.67
C ALA A 55 3.15 -11.75 5.68
N LYS A 56 3.84 -12.87 5.89
CA LYS A 56 3.53 -13.76 7.01
C LYS A 56 3.96 -13.08 8.31
N PRO A 57 3.15 -13.14 9.36
CA PRO A 57 3.58 -12.75 10.70
C PRO A 57 4.63 -13.72 11.23
N GLU A 58 5.65 -13.20 11.91
CA GLU A 58 6.67 -13.98 12.61
C GLU A 58 6.94 -13.34 13.97
N LYS A 59 6.74 -14.10 15.05
CA LYS A 59 7.04 -13.66 16.44
C LYS A 59 6.39 -12.33 16.83
N GLY A 60 5.15 -12.12 16.40
CA GLY A 60 4.37 -10.91 16.72
C GLY A 60 4.75 -9.68 15.88
N GLU A 61 5.57 -9.85 14.84
CA GLU A 61 6.03 -8.81 13.93
C GLU A 61 5.84 -9.21 12.46
N ALA A 62 5.79 -8.22 11.58
CA ALA A 62 5.83 -8.42 10.12
C ALA A 62 6.45 -7.20 9.43
N THR A 63 7.08 -7.42 8.29
CA THR A 63 7.57 -6.34 7.42
C THR A 63 6.98 -6.51 6.02
N VAL A 64 6.31 -5.48 5.52
CA VAL A 64 5.70 -5.45 4.18
C VAL A 64 6.30 -4.30 3.40
N THR A 65 6.70 -4.55 2.16
CA THR A 65 7.18 -3.51 1.24
C THR A 65 6.11 -3.23 0.19
N LEU A 66 5.75 -1.96 0.04
CA LEU A 66 4.90 -1.46 -1.04
C LEU A 66 5.78 -0.73 -2.04
N GLU A 67 5.88 -1.26 -3.25
CA GLU A 67 6.57 -0.60 -4.36
C GLU A 67 5.58 0.22 -5.18
N ASN A 68 6.10 1.18 -5.93
CA ASN A 68 5.32 2.00 -6.87
C ASN A 68 4.24 2.88 -6.22
N VAL A 69 4.51 3.41 -5.02
CA VAL A 69 3.63 4.41 -4.37
C VAL A 69 3.93 5.78 -4.97
N GLU A 70 3.08 6.23 -5.89
CA GLU A 70 3.29 7.48 -6.66
C GLU A 70 2.94 8.75 -5.86
N TRP A 71 2.20 8.61 -4.76
CA TRP A 71 1.67 9.74 -4.00
C TRP A 71 2.59 10.15 -2.85
N GLU A 72 2.63 11.47 -2.58
CA GLU A 72 3.27 11.99 -1.37
C GLU A 72 2.38 11.84 -0.13
N GLN A 73 1.06 11.90 -0.30
CA GLN A 73 0.06 11.77 0.76
C GLN A 73 -0.81 10.56 0.46
N PHE A 74 -0.96 9.68 1.43
CA PHE A 74 -1.73 8.44 1.28
C PHE A 74 -2.16 7.90 2.65
N ASP A 75 -3.17 7.05 2.65
CA ASP A 75 -3.60 6.31 3.80
C ASP A 75 -3.05 4.89 3.73
N LEU A 76 -2.41 4.45 4.82
CA LEU A 76 -2.10 3.04 5.08
C LEU A 76 -3.27 2.41 5.82
N SER A 77 -3.77 1.29 5.29
CA SER A 77 -4.70 0.40 5.98
C SER A 77 -4.03 -0.95 6.13
N VAL A 78 -3.99 -1.47 7.35
CA VAL A 78 -3.36 -2.75 7.67
C VAL A 78 -4.34 -3.60 8.46
N PHE A 79 -4.41 -4.88 8.13
CA PHE A 79 -5.08 -5.85 8.98
C PHE A 79 -4.43 -7.23 8.97
N HIS A 80 -4.73 -8.00 10.02
CA HIS A 80 -4.33 -9.38 10.19
C HIS A 80 -5.43 -10.31 9.69
N ASP A 81 -5.23 -10.95 8.54
CA ASP A 81 -6.12 -11.97 7.98
C ASP A 81 -5.73 -13.33 8.57
N GLU A 82 -6.36 -13.70 9.69
CA GLU A 82 -6.01 -14.90 10.48
C GLU A 82 -6.49 -16.20 9.81
N ASN A 83 -7.57 -16.13 9.02
CA ASN A 83 -8.19 -17.30 8.38
C ASN A 83 -7.93 -17.43 6.87
N GLY A 84 -7.24 -16.47 6.26
CA GLY A 84 -6.83 -16.50 4.85
C GLY A 84 -7.94 -16.16 3.86
N ASN A 85 -8.98 -15.44 4.29
CA ASN A 85 -10.11 -15.06 3.44
C ASN A 85 -9.91 -13.70 2.73
N HIS A 86 -8.80 -13.01 3.01
CA HIS A 86 -8.40 -11.72 2.44
C HIS A 86 -9.37 -10.57 2.68
N LYS A 87 -10.16 -10.63 3.74
CA LYS A 87 -11.06 -9.56 4.18
C LYS A 87 -10.98 -9.41 5.69
N MET A 88 -11.33 -8.22 6.18
CA MET A 88 -11.49 -8.00 7.61
C MET A 88 -12.66 -8.84 8.12
N ASP A 89 -12.42 -9.63 9.15
CA ASP A 89 -13.51 -10.29 9.88
C ASP A 89 -14.09 -9.37 10.97
N PHE A 90 -15.39 -9.53 11.18
CA PHE A 90 -16.15 -8.76 12.15
C PHE A 90 -16.90 -9.70 13.09
N THR A 91 -17.02 -9.29 14.35
CA THR A 91 -17.87 -9.91 15.35
C THR A 91 -19.35 -9.63 15.08
N ASP A 92 -20.26 -10.34 15.76
CA ASP A 92 -21.71 -10.12 15.65
C ASP A 92 -22.14 -8.67 15.99
N ASP A 93 -21.38 -7.99 16.88
CA ASP A 93 -21.56 -6.58 17.21
C ASP A 93 -20.85 -5.61 16.24
N HIS A 94 -20.45 -6.09 15.05
CA HIS A 94 -19.85 -5.34 13.95
C HIS A 94 -18.52 -4.65 14.28
N LYS A 95 -17.78 -5.15 15.28
CA LYS A 95 -16.41 -4.70 15.57
C LYS A 95 -15.40 -5.56 14.82
N PRO A 96 -14.22 -5.03 14.46
CA PRO A 96 -13.14 -5.85 13.93
C PRO A 96 -12.81 -7.00 14.88
N ALA A 97 -12.89 -8.23 14.38
CA ALA A 97 -12.54 -9.44 15.13
C ALA A 97 -11.03 -9.70 15.13
N GLU A 98 -10.33 -9.09 14.18
CA GLU A 98 -8.91 -9.23 13.92
C GLU A 98 -8.16 -7.90 14.13
N GLY A 99 -6.82 -7.98 14.09
CA GLY A 99 -5.96 -6.84 14.33
C GLY A 99 -5.98 -5.87 13.16
N TYR A 100 -6.10 -4.57 13.44
CA TYR A 100 -6.09 -3.54 12.40
C TYR A 100 -5.38 -2.26 12.84
N VAL A 101 -4.97 -1.45 11.87
CA VAL A 101 -4.51 -0.07 12.09
C VAL A 101 -4.64 0.71 10.79
N MET A 102 -5.05 1.98 10.91
CA MET A 102 -5.05 2.94 9.81
C MET A 102 -4.14 4.11 10.16
N LYS A 103 -3.41 4.62 9.18
CA LYS A 103 -2.53 5.79 9.35
C LYS A 103 -2.47 6.64 8.09
N ASN A 104 -2.73 7.93 8.24
CA ASN A 104 -2.41 8.90 7.20
C ASN A 104 -0.89 9.17 7.19
N CYS A 105 -0.30 9.12 6.01
CA CYS A 105 1.13 9.27 5.79
C CYS A 105 1.41 10.40 4.81
N LYS A 106 2.52 11.12 5.04
CA LYS A 106 3.08 12.08 4.10
C LYS A 106 4.59 11.88 4.00
N THR A 107 5.12 11.64 2.80
CA THR A 107 6.57 11.53 2.56
C THR A 107 6.95 11.99 1.16
N GLN A 108 8.14 12.58 1.05
CA GLN A 108 8.75 12.96 -0.23
C GLN A 108 9.96 12.09 -0.58
N LYS A 109 10.38 11.21 0.33
CA LYS A 109 11.53 10.32 0.11
C LYS A 109 11.17 9.22 -0.87
N GLU A 110 12.15 8.80 -1.67
CA GLU A 110 12.04 7.61 -2.52
C GLU A 110 11.86 6.34 -1.70
N GLU A 111 12.48 6.27 -0.51
CA GLU A 111 12.32 5.18 0.44
C GLU A 111 11.89 5.72 1.81
N GLU A 112 10.83 5.16 2.39
CA GLU A 112 10.34 5.53 3.73
C GLU A 112 9.98 4.27 4.53
N THR A 113 10.35 4.25 5.81
CA THR A 113 9.94 3.18 6.74
C THR A 113 8.89 3.70 7.72
N VAL A 114 7.70 3.09 7.70
CA VAL A 114 6.60 3.41 8.62
C VAL A 114 6.46 2.29 9.66
N LYS A 115 6.57 2.63 10.94
CA LYS A 115 6.32 1.69 12.05
C LYS A 115 4.88 1.81 12.54
N LEU A 116 4.21 0.67 12.67
CA LEU A 116 2.82 0.56 13.10
C LEU A 116 2.66 -0.52 14.18
N LYS A 117 1.63 -0.37 15.00
CA LYS A 117 1.20 -1.35 16.01
C LYS A 117 -0.25 -1.72 15.74
N LEU A 118 -0.56 -3.01 15.62
CA LEU A 118 -1.94 -3.46 15.45
C LEU A 118 -2.74 -3.25 16.74
N TYR A 119 -4.02 -2.89 16.56
CA TYR A 119 -5.02 -2.86 17.61
C TYR A 119 -6.02 -3.99 17.43
N TYR A 120 -6.36 -4.69 18.52
CA TYR A 120 -7.31 -5.80 18.55
C TYR A 120 -8.45 -5.44 19.51
N PRO A 121 -9.66 -5.13 19.02
CA PRO A 121 -10.80 -4.75 19.88
C PRO A 121 -11.32 -5.88 20.76
N SER A 122 -11.18 -7.14 20.32
CA SER A 122 -11.77 -8.33 20.93
C SER A 122 -10.91 -8.96 22.03
N SER A 123 -9.76 -8.36 22.35
CA SER A 123 -8.82 -8.85 23.37
C SER A 123 -8.78 -8.01 24.65
N GLU A 124 -9.73 -7.09 24.85
CA GLU A 124 -9.98 -6.39 26.12
C GLU A 124 -11.26 -6.89 26.81
#